data_AF-A0A8B6CNZ1-F1
#
_entry.id   AF-A0A8B6CNZ1-F1
#
_cell.length_a   1.000
_cell.length_b   1.000
_cell.length_c   1.000
_cell.angle_alpha   90.00
_cell.angle_beta   90.00
_cell.angle_gamma   90.00
#
_symmetry.space_group_name_H-M   'P 1'
#
loop_
_entity.id
_entity.type
_entity.pdbx_description
1 polymer ?
#
loop_
_entity_poly.entity_id
_entity_poly.type
_entity_poly.pdbx_seq_one_letter_code
_entity_poly.pdbx_strand_id
1 'polypeptide(L)'
;MDKLKAVRGGHRSAVTRQIHKTDEKINEGEITRRDIHSAIENLERKHELLQKLDAEILDSLDAESVEQEILDADEFNQHIDINIRRYKECDLELRSSTPQDSVSQLTSSIVQNTSTTHSSSNNSQSEYKSAHANIGQVQTHKENMRSTEIRH
;
A
#
# COMPACT_ATOMS: atom_id res chain seq x y z
N MET A 1 19.72 -21.87 28.80
CA MET A 1 18.41 -22.25 28.26
C MET A 1 17.35 -21.18 28.57
N ASP A 2 16.96 -20.95 29.83
CA ASP A 2 15.93 -19.94 30.20
C ASP A 2 16.18 -18.52 29.66
N LYS A 3 17.45 -18.09 29.67
CA LYS A 3 17.84 -16.77 29.13
C LYS A 3 17.59 -16.66 27.63
N LEU A 4 17.87 -17.71 26.84
CA LEU A 4 17.64 -17.71 25.40
C LEU A 4 16.15 -17.72 25.08
N LYS A 5 15.37 -18.55 25.78
CA LYS A 5 13.90 -18.58 25.64
C LYS A 5 13.26 -17.23 26.01
N ALA A 6 13.76 -16.56 27.06
CA ALA A 6 13.31 -15.22 27.43
C ALA A 6 13.63 -14.17 26.34
N VAL A 7 14.85 -14.19 25.79
CA VAL A 7 15.25 -13.30 24.68
C VAL A 7 14.38 -13.54 23.45
N ARG A 8 14.18 -14.81 23.07
CA ARG A 8 13.27 -15.20 22.00
C ARG A 8 11.86 -14.69 22.24
N GLY A 9 11.31 -14.90 23.43
CA GLY A 9 9.98 -14.41 23.80
C GLY A 9 9.85 -12.89 23.65
N GLY A 10 10.89 -12.15 24.06
CA GLY A 10 10.97 -10.70 23.86
C GLY A 10 10.94 -10.29 22.38
N HIS A 11 11.67 -11.01 21.53
CA HIS A 11 11.65 -10.77 20.08
C HIS A 11 10.32 -11.14 19.43
N ARG A 12 9.74 -12.30 19.76
CA ARG A 12 8.41 -12.70 19.28
C ARG A 12 7.36 -11.64 19.64
N SER A 13 7.37 -11.18 20.88
CA SER A 13 6.47 -10.11 21.35
C SER A 13 6.65 -8.79 20.59
N ALA A 14 7.90 -8.41 20.28
CA ALA A 14 8.17 -7.22 19.47
C ALA A 14 7.69 -7.35 18.02
N VAL A 15 7.88 -8.53 17.41
CA VAL A 15 7.39 -8.85 16.06
C VAL A 15 5.87 -8.78 16.01
N THR A 16 5.16 -9.41 16.95
CA THR A 16 3.69 -9.37 17.02
C THR A 16 3.17 -7.93 17.11
N ARG A 17 3.77 -7.10 17.97
CA ARG A 17 3.39 -5.67 18.08
C ARG A 17 3.62 -4.90 16.78
N GLN A 18 4.74 -5.18 16.10
CA GLN A 18 5.04 -4.53 14.83
C GLN A 18 4.05 -4.92 13.73
N ILE A 19 3.69 -6.21 13.66
CA ILE A 19 2.67 -6.72 12.72
C ILE A 19 1.35 -6.00 12.98
N HIS A 20 0.85 -6.02 14.22
CA HIS A 20 -0.41 -5.36 14.57
C HIS A 20 -0.41 -3.88 14.19
N LYS A 21 0.65 -3.14 14.54
CA LYS A 21 0.76 -1.73 14.19
C LYS A 21 0.78 -1.48 12.69
N THR A 22 1.39 -2.37 11.91
CA THR A 22 1.44 -2.25 10.45
C THR A 22 0.07 -2.55 9.86
N ASP A 23 -0.61 -3.58 10.36
CA ASP A 23 -1.96 -3.95 9.95
C ASP A 23 -2.97 -2.86 10.25
N GLU A 24 -2.90 -2.24 11.43
CA GLU A 24 -3.73 -1.08 11.79
C GLU A 24 -3.59 0.03 10.75
N LYS A 25 -2.35 0.42 10.41
CA LYS A 25 -2.09 1.42 9.37
C LYS A 25 -2.60 1.02 7.99
N ILE A 26 -2.50 -0.26 7.62
CA ILE A 26 -3.04 -0.76 6.35
C ILE A 26 -4.56 -0.59 6.34
N ASN A 27 -5.23 -1.05 7.40
CA ASN A 27 -6.69 -1.03 7.52
C ASN A 27 -7.26 0.40 7.58
N GLU A 28 -6.51 1.33 8.18
CA GLU A 28 -6.85 2.76 8.24
C GLU A 28 -6.56 3.51 6.93
N GLY A 29 -5.87 2.87 5.97
CA GLY A 29 -5.44 3.52 4.72
C GLY A 29 -4.36 4.58 4.91
N GLU A 30 -3.72 4.63 6.08
CA GLU A 30 -2.66 5.59 6.43
C GLU A 30 -1.27 5.08 6.07
N ILE A 31 -1.16 3.83 5.61
CA ILE A 31 0.14 3.24 5.33
C ILE A 31 0.77 3.80 4.05
N THR A 32 2.04 4.19 4.13
CA THR A 32 2.82 4.55 2.95
C THR A 32 3.66 3.40 2.45
N ARG A 33 4.08 3.48 1.19
CA ARG A 33 5.02 2.52 0.60
C ARG A 33 6.32 2.38 1.39
N ARG A 34 6.82 3.49 1.94
CA ARG A 34 8.01 3.51 2.79
C ARG A 34 7.78 2.75 4.09
N ASP A 35 6.59 2.90 4.70
CA ASP A 35 6.23 2.14 5.90
C ASP A 35 6.22 0.64 5.62
N ILE A 36 5.63 0.21 4.49
CA ILE A 36 5.61 -1.19 4.07
C ILE A 36 7.02 -1.75 3.91
N HIS A 37 7.91 -1.05 3.19
CA HIS A 37 9.28 -1.51 3.00
C HIS A 37 10.04 -1.59 4.32
N SER A 38 9.89 -0.59 5.18
CA SER A 38 10.50 -0.61 6.51
C SER A 38 9.96 -1.76 7.36
N ALA A 39 8.65 -2.04 7.29
CA ALA A 39 8.04 -3.16 8.00
C ALA A 39 8.59 -4.51 7.51
N ILE A 40 8.65 -4.73 6.20
CA ILE A 40 9.22 -5.95 5.58
C ILE A 40 10.67 -6.14 6.01
N GLU A 41 11.53 -5.14 5.84
CA GLU A 41 12.95 -5.25 6.17
C GLU A 41 13.15 -5.56 7.67
N ASN A 42 12.35 -4.93 8.53
CA ASN A 42 12.39 -5.18 9.96
C ASN A 42 11.93 -6.60 10.31
N LEU A 43 10.88 -7.12 9.65
CA LEU A 43 10.41 -8.48 9.85
C LEU A 43 11.41 -9.51 9.36
N GLU A 44 11.99 -9.32 8.17
CA GLU A 44 13.02 -10.22 7.61
C GLU A 44 14.23 -10.31 8.56
N ARG A 45 14.73 -9.17 9.06
CA ARG A 45 15.84 -9.16 10.03
C ARG A 45 15.50 -9.85 11.35
N LYS A 46 14.25 -9.71 11.82
CA LYS A 46 13.80 -10.38 13.05
C LYS A 46 13.56 -11.86 12.83
N HIS A 47 13.12 -12.26 11.66
CA HIS A 47 12.94 -13.66 11.28
C HIS A 47 14.28 -14.39 11.33
N GLU A 48 15.32 -13.85 10.68
CA GLU A 48 16.67 -14.44 10.72
C GLU A 48 17.23 -14.55 12.15
N LEU A 49 16.99 -13.54 12.99
CA LEU A 49 17.42 -13.57 14.39
C LEU A 49 16.69 -14.64 15.19
N LEU A 50 15.37 -14.79 14.99
CA LEU A 50 14.59 -15.81 15.67
C LEU A 50 15.00 -17.21 15.23
N GLN A 51 15.25 -17.44 13.94
CA GLN A 51 15.76 -18.72 13.45
C GLN A 51 17.11 -19.10 14.10
N LYS A 52 18.01 -18.13 14.27
CA LYS A 52 19.29 -18.36 14.98
C LYS A 52 19.06 -18.72 16.45
N LEU A 53 18.18 -18.00 17.13
CA LEU A 53 17.84 -18.29 18.53
C LEU A 53 17.17 -19.66 18.69
N ASP A 54 16.28 -20.02 17.77
CA ASP A 54 15.59 -21.31 17.78
C ASP A 54 16.61 -22.45 17.56
N ALA A 55 17.55 -22.31 16.61
CA ALA A 55 18.63 -23.28 16.43
C ALA A 55 19.49 -23.44 17.70
N GLU A 56 19.91 -22.33 18.32
CA GLU A 56 20.69 -22.36 19.57
C GLU A 56 19.91 -22.99 20.74
N ILE A 57 18.59 -22.80 20.80
CA ILE A 57 17.73 -23.41 21.82
C ILE A 57 17.62 -24.92 21.57
N LEU A 58 17.37 -25.32 20.33
CA LEU A 58 17.24 -26.73 19.93
C LEU A 58 18.51 -27.53 20.19
N ASP A 59 19.69 -26.95 19.91
CA ASP A 59 20.99 -27.57 20.22
C ASP A 59 21.21 -27.83 21.73
N SER A 60 20.45 -27.13 22.58
CA SER A 60 20.55 -27.22 24.05
C SER A 60 19.46 -28.08 24.70
N LEU A 61 18.59 -28.70 23.91
CA LEU A 61 17.42 -29.45 24.38
C LEU A 61 17.63 -30.96 24.38
N ASP A 62 17.04 -31.61 25.39
CA ASP A 62 16.92 -33.06 25.45
C ASP A 62 15.78 -33.55 24.55
N ALA A 63 15.88 -34.79 24.04
CA ALA A 63 15.02 -35.33 22.99
C ALA A 63 13.50 -35.20 23.24
N GLU A 64 13.04 -35.29 24.49
CA GLU A 64 11.61 -35.22 24.86
C GLU A 64 11.01 -33.82 24.69
N SER A 65 11.83 -32.77 24.68
CA SER A 65 11.37 -31.36 24.58
C SER A 65 11.64 -30.73 23.21
N VAL A 66 12.36 -31.42 22.33
CA VAL A 66 12.76 -30.91 21.01
C VAL A 66 11.56 -30.77 20.07
N GLU A 67 10.67 -31.77 20.02
CA GLU A 67 9.57 -31.79 19.04
C GLU A 67 8.60 -30.62 19.22
N GLN A 68 8.13 -30.37 20.45
CA GLN A 68 7.25 -29.23 20.72
C GLN A 68 7.95 -27.90 20.41
N GLU A 69 9.24 -27.80 20.68
CA GLU A 69 10.01 -26.59 20.42
C GLU A 69 10.16 -26.29 18.92
N ILE A 70 10.33 -27.33 18.10
CA ILE A 70 10.34 -27.21 16.64
C ILE A 70 8.96 -26.71 16.16
N LEU A 71 7.87 -27.33 16.61
CA LEU A 71 6.52 -26.93 16.21
C LEU A 71 6.22 -25.47 16.58
N ASP A 72 6.56 -25.05 17.80
CA ASP A 72 6.38 -23.69 18.28
C ASP A 72 7.26 -22.66 17.52
N ALA A 73 8.42 -23.08 17.01
CA ALA A 73 9.28 -22.27 16.17
C ALA A 73 8.72 -22.13 14.75
N ASP A 74 8.36 -23.26 14.14
CA ASP A 74 7.84 -23.30 12.78
C ASP A 74 6.52 -22.55 12.63
N GLU A 75 5.60 -22.67 13.59
CA GLU A 75 4.34 -21.91 13.58
C GLU A 75 4.61 -20.40 13.59
N PHE A 76 5.53 -19.93 14.44
CA PHE A 76 5.82 -18.51 14.53
C PHE A 76 6.56 -17.99 13.28
N ASN A 77 7.47 -18.78 12.72
CA ASN A 77 8.18 -18.45 11.48
C ASN A 77 7.21 -18.38 10.30
N GLN A 78 6.30 -19.35 10.19
CA GLN A 78 5.24 -19.32 9.18
C GLN A 78 4.35 -18.08 9.32
N HIS A 79 3.99 -17.70 10.55
CA HIS A 79 3.25 -16.47 10.79
C HIS A 79 4.00 -15.23 10.27
N ILE A 80 5.31 -15.13 10.48
CA ILE A 80 6.12 -14.03 9.92
C ILE A 80 6.10 -14.05 8.38
N ASP A 81 6.31 -15.21 7.76
CA ASP A 81 6.37 -15.35 6.31
C ASP A 81 5.06 -14.95 5.62
N ILE A 82 3.93 -15.35 6.19
CA ILE A 82 2.59 -14.95 5.72
C ILE A 82 2.47 -13.41 5.75
N ASN A 83 2.90 -12.79 6.83
CA ASN A 83 2.84 -11.33 6.99
C ASN A 83 3.74 -10.59 6.00
N ILE A 84 4.98 -11.07 5.80
CA ILE A 84 5.89 -10.51 4.79
C ILE A 84 5.26 -10.61 3.40
N ARG A 85 4.66 -11.74 3.05
CA ARG A 85 3.99 -11.94 1.76
C ARG A 85 2.83 -10.95 1.57
N ARG A 86 1.96 -10.84 2.57
CA ARG A 86 0.83 -9.89 2.55
C ARG A 86 1.31 -8.45 2.37
N TYR A 87 2.38 -8.04 3.05
CA TYR A 87 2.93 -6.70 2.90
C TYR A 87 3.53 -6.46 1.50
N LYS A 88 4.15 -7.49 0.90
CA LYS A 88 4.62 -7.43 -0.50
C LYS A 88 3.45 -7.28 -1.47
N GLU A 89 2.32 -7.95 -1.23
CA GLU A 89 1.08 -7.80 -2.00
C GLU A 89 0.52 -6.36 -1.88
N CYS A 90 0.46 -5.81 -0.66
CA CYS A 90 0.05 -4.41 -0.46
C CYS A 90 0.97 -3.40 -1.19
N ASP A 91 2.30 -3.62 -1.25
CA ASP A 91 3.21 -2.75 -2.04
C ASP A 91 2.84 -2.74 -3.54
N LEU A 92 2.46 -3.90 -4.07
CA LEU A 92 2.07 -4.04 -5.48
C LEU A 92 0.77 -3.30 -5.78
N GLU A 93 -0.22 -3.41 -4.89
CA GLU A 93 -1.50 -2.70 -5.02
C GLU A 93 -1.32 -1.17 -4.98
N LEU A 94 -0.47 -0.67 -4.08
CA LEU A 94 -0.13 0.75 -4.02
C LEU A 94 0.55 1.26 -5.30
N ARG A 95 1.36 0.45 -5.96
CA ARG A 95 1.95 0.81 -7.27
C ARG A 95 0.88 0.94 -8.35
N SER A 96 -0.08 0.01 -8.37
CA SER A 96 -1.15 -0.03 -9.37
C SER A 96 -2.21 1.07 -9.20
N SER A 97 -2.32 1.63 -8.00
CA SER A 97 -3.29 2.69 -7.66
C SER A 97 -2.83 4.09 -8.07
N THR A 98 -1.60 4.23 -8.60
CA THR A 98 -1.12 5.48 -9.19
C THR A 98 -1.61 5.56 -10.64
N PRO A 99 -2.42 6.55 -11.05
CA PRO A 99 -2.79 6.72 -12.44
C PRO A 99 -1.52 6.98 -13.27
N GLN A 100 -1.11 6.02 -14.09
CA GLN A 100 -0.23 6.31 -15.23
C GLN A 100 -1.08 7.00 -16.29
N ASP A 101 -1.18 8.32 -16.20
CA ASP A 101 -1.59 9.11 -17.36
C ASP A 101 -0.48 9.06 -18.43
N SER A 102 -0.92 8.89 -19.67
CA SER A 102 -0.22 9.20 -20.93
C SER A 102 0.57 8.08 -21.62
N VAL A 103 -0.15 7.22 -22.35
CA VAL A 103 0.27 6.87 -23.72
C VAL A 103 -0.88 7.18 -24.69
N SER A 104 -1.18 8.47 -24.84
CA SER A 104 -1.77 8.98 -26.08
C SER A 104 -0.63 9.30 -27.05
N GLN A 105 -0.24 8.34 -27.87
CA GLN A 105 0.38 8.65 -29.15
C GLN A 105 -0.55 8.16 -30.26
N LEU A 106 -1.39 9.10 -30.67
CA LEU A 106 -2.05 9.15 -31.97
C LEU A 106 -0.99 9.02 -33.06
N THR A 107 -0.88 7.83 -33.67
CA THR A 107 -0.38 7.74 -35.05
C THR A 107 -1.56 7.93 -35.99
N SER A 108 -2.00 9.17 -36.12
CA SER A 108 -2.77 9.62 -37.28
C SER A 108 -1.81 9.70 -38.45
N SER A 109 -1.71 8.64 -39.24
CA SER A 109 -0.99 8.66 -40.51
C SER A 109 -1.70 9.59 -41.48
N ILE A 110 -1.27 10.84 -41.49
CA ILE A 110 -1.46 11.79 -42.58
C ILE A 110 -0.46 11.43 -43.68
N VAL A 111 -0.92 10.86 -44.79
CA VAL A 111 -0.23 10.94 -46.09
C VAL A 111 -1.26 11.15 -47.22
N GLN A 112 -1.41 12.44 -47.55
CA GLN A 112 -1.47 13.06 -48.89
C GLN A 112 -2.44 12.55 -49.98
N ASN A 113 -3.37 13.46 -50.32
CA ASN A 113 -3.78 13.93 -51.66
C ASN A 113 -3.23 13.19 -52.89
N THR A 114 -4.13 12.87 -53.83
CA THR A 114 -4.26 13.58 -55.13
C THR A 114 -5.62 13.30 -55.81
N SER A 115 -6.28 14.39 -56.23
CA SER A 115 -7.18 14.55 -57.40
C SER A 115 -8.45 13.67 -57.48
N THR A 116 -9.67 14.19 -57.70
CA THR A 116 -10.06 14.94 -58.92
C THR A 116 -11.46 15.56 -58.71
N THR A 117 -11.66 16.72 -59.33
CA THR A 117 -12.84 17.59 -59.43
C THR A 117 -14.21 16.92 -59.54
N HIS A 118 -15.24 17.47 -58.89
CA HIS A 118 -16.48 17.90 -59.56
C HIS A 118 -17.20 18.99 -58.74
N SER A 119 -17.43 20.11 -59.42
CA SER A 119 -18.22 21.26 -58.99
C SER A 119 -19.68 20.89 -58.75
N SER A 120 -20.32 21.47 -57.73
CA SER A 120 -21.68 22.02 -57.85
C SER A 120 -22.04 22.94 -56.68
N SER A 121 -22.69 24.02 -57.08
CA SER A 121 -23.04 25.26 -56.39
C SER A 121 -24.08 25.18 -55.27
N ASN A 122 -24.24 26.35 -54.64
CA ASN A 122 -25.41 26.92 -53.94
C ASN A 122 -25.41 26.78 -52.42
N ASN A 123 -25.10 27.86 -51.69
CA ASN A 123 -25.98 28.99 -51.35
C ASN A 123 -26.95 28.62 -50.22
N SER A 124 -26.74 29.21 -49.02
CA SER A 124 -27.77 29.91 -48.23
C SER A 124 -27.32 30.14 -46.78
N GLN A 125 -27.04 31.42 -46.52
CA GLN A 125 -27.38 32.21 -45.34
C GLN A 125 -28.45 31.59 -44.40
N SER A 126 -28.15 31.54 -43.09
CA SER A 126 -29.16 31.76 -42.05
C SER A 126 -28.49 32.10 -40.71
N GLU A 127 -28.81 33.29 -40.22
CA GLU A 127 -28.56 33.78 -38.87
C GLU A 127 -29.32 32.94 -37.85
N TYR A 128 -28.67 32.59 -36.73
CA TYR A 128 -29.36 32.48 -35.45
C TYR A 128 -28.52 33.12 -34.35
N LYS A 129 -28.97 34.30 -33.91
CA LYS A 129 -28.69 34.84 -32.58
C LYS A 129 -29.48 34.01 -31.57
N SER A 130 -28.84 33.59 -30.49
CA SER A 130 -29.54 33.37 -29.22
C SER A 130 -28.61 33.69 -28.06
N ALA A 131 -29.01 34.70 -27.29
CA ALA A 131 -28.40 35.15 -26.07
C ALA A 131 -28.86 34.27 -24.91
N HIS A 132 -27.99 33.97 -23.95
CA HIS A 132 -28.39 33.88 -22.54
C HIS A 132 -27.16 34.07 -21.64
N ALA A 133 -27.24 35.11 -20.81
CA ALA A 133 -26.51 35.31 -19.56
C ALA A 133 -26.86 34.16 -18.57
N ASN A 134 -26.24 33.90 -17.42
CA ASN A 134 -25.55 34.77 -16.46
C ASN A 134 -25.01 33.85 -15.31
N ILE A 135 -24.00 34.35 -14.59
CA ILE A 135 -23.74 34.23 -13.12
C ILE A 135 -23.69 32.84 -12.44
N GLY A 136 -22.62 32.64 -11.67
CA GLY A 136 -22.69 31.80 -10.47
C GLY A 136 -21.35 31.38 -9.87
N GLN A 137 -20.63 32.31 -9.24
CA GLN A 137 -19.54 31.98 -8.29
C GLN A 137 -20.16 31.36 -7.03
N VAL A 138 -19.56 30.27 -6.51
CA VAL A 138 -19.75 29.86 -5.11
C VAL A 138 -18.38 29.59 -4.50
N GLN A 139 -18.06 30.43 -3.52
CA GLN A 139 -16.86 30.44 -2.71
C GLN A 139 -17.26 29.87 -1.35
N THR A 140 -16.76 28.69 -0.97
CA THR A 140 -17.01 28.13 0.37
C THR A 140 -15.88 28.50 1.31
N HIS A 141 -16.21 29.29 2.33
CA HIS A 141 -15.33 29.63 3.44
C HIS A 141 -15.27 28.50 4.46
N LYS A 142 -14.06 28.28 4.98
CA LYS A 142 -13.74 27.52 6.18
C LYS A 142 -14.23 28.30 7.39
N GLU A 143 -14.80 27.61 8.38
CA GLU A 143 -14.75 28.10 9.76
C GLU A 143 -14.50 26.94 10.73
N ASN A 144 -13.61 27.24 11.66
CA ASN A 144 -12.87 26.37 12.54
C ASN A 144 -13.14 26.91 13.93
N MET A 145 -13.88 26.21 14.79
CA MET A 145 -14.06 26.63 16.18
C MET A 145 -14.04 25.44 17.14
N ARG A 146 -12.97 25.49 17.93
CA ARG A 146 -12.54 24.74 19.09
C ARG A 146 -13.43 25.07 20.29
N SER A 147 -13.71 24.12 21.18
CA SER A 147 -13.77 24.40 22.63
C SER A 147 -13.72 23.13 23.49
N THR A 148 -12.79 23.17 24.42
CA THR A 148 -12.50 22.27 25.53
C THR A 148 -13.21 22.74 26.81
N GLU A 149 -13.78 21.82 27.59
CA GLU A 149 -14.23 22.03 28.98
C GLU A 149 -14.04 20.68 29.71
N ILE A 150 -12.97 20.48 30.50
CA ILE A 150 -12.71 20.84 31.91
C ILE A 150 -13.69 20.21 32.92
N ARG A 151 -13.06 19.40 33.80
CA ARG A 151 -13.58 18.65 34.97
C ARG A 151 -14.22 19.54 36.03
N HIS A 152 -15.13 18.94 36.77
CA HIS A 152 -15.18 19.06 38.24
C HIS A 152 -15.43 17.69 38.86
#